data_AF-A0A382JBI2-F1
#
_entry.id   AF-A0A382JBI2-F1
#
_cell.length_a   1.000
_cell.length_b   1.000
_cell.length_c   1.000
_cell.angle_alpha   90.00
_cell.angle_beta   90.00
_cell.angle_gamma   90.00
#
_symmetry.space_group_name_H-M   'P 1'
#
loop_
_entity.id
_entity.type
_entity.pdbx_description
1 polymer ?
#
loop_
_entity_poly.entity_id
_entity_poly.type
_entity_poly.pdbx_seq_one_letter_code
_entity_poly.pdbx_strand_id
1 'polypeptide(L)'
;EQQPLVSPYDETAPLEKRARSWLHTNCSHCHRVSGGGSVPFQANVVPTLEEMGLLGETAFKGDFGLQTDPKLIVPGNPYASILYYRSATTGPGHMPMLGSKTVDLRGLRALHDWILSLSSAAKEQSLPKNIKTPSQALLLAHLLDSGKLDATARKRFLRSAKKADSAEISGVLQRFLEKK
;
A
#
# COMPACT_ATOMS: atom_id res chain seq x y z
N GLU A 1 -6.72 16.77 26.96
CA GLU A 1 -6.36 16.81 25.51
C GLU A 1 -6.71 15.47 24.88
N GLN A 2 -7.30 15.46 23.68
CA GLN A 2 -7.57 14.20 22.96
C GLN A 2 -6.25 13.66 22.41
N GLN A 3 -5.96 12.40 22.71
CA GLN A 3 -4.80 11.73 22.11
C GLN A 3 -4.95 11.72 20.58
N PRO A 4 -3.97 12.24 19.82
CA PRO A 4 -4.08 12.34 18.37
C PRO A 4 -3.96 10.97 17.68
N LEU A 5 -3.38 9.98 18.36
CA LEU A 5 -3.22 8.62 17.88
C LEU A 5 -4.35 7.72 18.39
N VAL A 6 -4.79 6.83 17.51
CA VAL A 6 -5.72 5.74 17.83
C VAL A 6 -5.06 4.43 17.44
N SER A 7 -5.56 3.31 17.97
CA SER A 7 -5.15 2.02 17.45
C SER A 7 -5.54 1.93 15.96
N PRO A 8 -4.62 1.61 15.04
CA PRO A 8 -4.96 1.44 13.61
C PRO A 8 -5.96 0.29 13.38
N TYR A 9 -6.09 -0.56 14.39
CA TYR A 9 -6.88 -1.77 14.42
C TYR A 9 -8.24 -1.60 15.10
N ASP A 10 -8.51 -0.45 15.72
CA ASP A 10 -9.80 -0.14 16.33
C ASP A 10 -10.77 0.36 15.25
N GLU A 11 -11.72 -0.49 14.87
CA GLU A 11 -12.69 -0.18 13.82
C GLU A 11 -13.77 0.83 14.24
N THR A 12 -13.87 1.15 15.53
CA THR A 12 -14.78 2.20 16.02
C THR A 12 -14.19 3.61 15.84
N ALA A 13 -12.87 3.70 15.65
CA ALA A 13 -12.20 4.96 15.39
C ALA A 13 -12.33 5.40 13.92
N PRO A 14 -12.30 6.72 13.63
CA PRO A 14 -12.35 7.22 12.26
C PRO A 14 -11.23 6.65 11.38
N LEU A 15 -11.58 6.26 10.14
CA LEU A 15 -10.68 5.62 9.18
C LEU A 15 -9.37 6.40 8.98
N GLU A 16 -9.46 7.71 8.74
CA GLU A 16 -8.28 8.55 8.57
C GLU A 16 -7.37 8.50 9.81
N LYS A 17 -7.91 8.62 11.02
CA LYS A 17 -7.11 8.55 12.25
C LYS A 17 -6.38 7.22 12.38
N ARG A 18 -7.02 6.11 11.99
CA ARG A 18 -6.41 4.77 11.99
C ARG A 18 -5.26 4.67 11.00
N ALA A 19 -5.48 5.08 9.75
CA ALA A 19 -4.46 5.05 8.70
C ALA A 19 -3.28 5.97 9.04
N ARG A 20 -3.55 7.17 9.56
CA ARG A 20 -2.51 8.12 9.98
C ARG A 20 -1.74 7.66 11.20
N SER A 21 -2.38 6.97 12.15
CA SER A 21 -1.69 6.35 13.28
C SER A 21 -0.76 5.22 12.80
N TRP A 22 -1.19 4.44 11.82
CA TRP A 22 -0.35 3.41 11.20
C TRP A 22 0.87 4.03 10.48
N LEU A 23 0.68 5.09 9.69
CA LEU A 23 1.78 5.82 9.04
C LEU A 23 2.73 6.45 10.07
N HIS A 24 2.20 6.98 11.17
CA HIS A 24 3.02 7.52 12.25
C HIS A 24 3.95 6.44 12.81
N THR A 25 3.40 5.28 13.18
CA THR A 25 4.18 4.18 13.74
C THR A 25 5.19 3.59 12.76
N ASN A 26 4.83 3.43 11.48
CA ASN A 26 5.67 2.70 10.53
C ASN A 26 6.62 3.61 9.73
N CYS A 27 6.31 4.89 9.55
CA CYS A 27 7.02 5.75 8.59
C CYS A 27 7.61 7.01 9.22
N SER A 28 7.03 7.56 10.30
CA SER A 28 7.41 8.90 10.79
C SER A 28 8.82 9.00 11.37
N HIS A 29 9.45 7.88 11.70
CA HIS A 29 10.84 7.84 12.13
C HIS A 29 11.78 8.48 11.09
N CYS A 30 11.55 8.20 9.80
CA CYS A 30 12.32 8.75 8.69
C CYS A 30 11.57 9.85 7.93
N HIS A 31 10.26 9.69 7.77
CA HIS A 31 9.42 10.60 6.98
C HIS A 31 8.76 11.64 7.88
N ARG A 32 9.58 12.61 8.32
CA ARG A 32 9.19 13.82 9.04
C ARG A 32 10.23 14.90 8.75
N VAL A 33 9.94 16.15 9.13
CA VAL A 33 10.94 17.23 9.06
C VAL A 33 12.22 16.78 9.77
N SER A 34 13.35 16.87 9.05
CA SER A 34 14.67 16.47 9.54
C SER A 34 14.79 14.99 9.95
N GLY A 35 13.92 14.10 9.45
CA GLY A 35 13.95 12.66 9.73
C GLY A 35 14.91 11.83 8.87
N GLY A 36 15.54 12.45 7.86
CA GLY A 36 16.50 11.77 6.97
C GLY A 36 15.87 10.91 5.86
N GLY A 37 14.54 10.91 5.72
CA GLY A 37 13.86 10.32 4.57
C GLY A 37 14.28 10.98 3.25
N SER A 38 14.50 10.18 2.21
CA SER A 38 14.99 10.65 0.90
C SER A 38 13.90 11.18 -0.04
N VAL A 39 12.67 11.33 0.47
CA VAL A 39 11.52 11.92 -0.23
C VAL A 39 10.80 12.89 0.72
N PRO A 40 10.37 14.07 0.24
CA PRO A 40 9.91 15.16 1.08
C PRO A 40 8.42 15.02 1.44
N PHE A 41 8.09 14.03 2.27
CA PHE A 41 6.75 13.89 2.86
C PHE A 41 6.81 13.65 4.36
N GLN A 42 5.72 13.94 5.05
CA GLN A 42 5.59 13.83 6.50
C GLN A 42 4.52 12.80 6.87
N ALA A 43 4.89 11.79 7.66
CA ALA A 43 4.02 10.72 8.13
C ALA A 43 3.67 10.82 9.62
N ASN A 44 4.22 11.80 10.34
CA ASN A 44 3.80 12.05 11.72
C ASN A 44 2.35 12.56 11.77
N VAL A 45 1.70 12.42 12.92
CA VAL A 45 0.26 12.76 13.06
C VAL A 45 -0.02 14.26 13.10
N VAL A 46 1.03 15.09 13.21
CA VAL A 46 0.91 16.55 13.42
C VAL A 46 0.46 17.32 12.18
N PRO A 47 1.06 17.13 10.98
CA PRO A 47 0.73 17.94 9.79
C PRO A 47 -0.72 17.74 9.35
N THR A 48 -1.36 18.70 8.70
CA THR A 48 -2.63 18.44 7.99
C THR A 48 -2.41 17.50 6.81
N LEU A 49 -3.49 17.01 6.21
CA LEU A 49 -3.42 16.13 5.05
C LEU A 49 -2.67 16.77 3.87
N GLU A 50 -2.85 18.08 3.68
CA GLU A 50 -2.22 18.89 2.65
C GLU A 50 -0.73 19.10 2.95
N GLU A 51 -0.38 19.32 4.22
CA GLU A 51 1.01 19.52 4.67
C GLU A 51 1.85 18.24 4.65
N MET A 52 1.21 17.06 4.54
CA MET A 52 1.93 15.79 4.47
C MET A 52 2.80 15.65 3.22
N GLY A 53 2.50 16.36 2.12
CA GLY A 53 3.26 16.23 0.86
C GLY A 53 3.16 14.82 0.26
N LEU A 54 1.98 14.19 0.37
CA LEU A 54 1.72 12.84 -0.14
C LEU A 54 0.74 12.80 -1.32
N LEU A 55 -0.28 13.65 -1.30
CA LEU A 55 -1.43 13.53 -2.19
C LEU A 55 -1.10 14.07 -3.58
N GLY A 56 -1.11 13.21 -4.60
CA GLY A 56 -0.82 13.60 -5.98
C GLY A 56 0.65 13.96 -6.24
N GLU A 57 1.50 13.91 -5.22
CA GLU A 57 2.92 14.24 -5.32
C GLU A 57 3.70 13.18 -6.09
N THR A 58 4.65 13.63 -6.91
CA THR A 58 5.47 12.74 -7.74
C THR A 58 6.41 11.88 -6.87
N ALA A 59 6.49 10.60 -7.18
CA ALA A 59 7.40 9.67 -6.54
C ALA A 59 8.78 9.68 -7.23
N PHE A 60 9.83 9.98 -6.47
CA PHE A 60 11.20 10.12 -7.00
C PHE A 60 12.08 8.87 -6.84
N LYS A 61 11.61 7.85 -6.11
CA LYS A 61 12.41 6.67 -5.73
C LYS A 61 11.86 5.38 -6.32
N GLY A 62 11.67 5.39 -7.64
CA GLY A 62 11.19 4.27 -8.46
C GLY A 62 9.69 4.32 -8.71
N ASP A 63 9.29 3.91 -9.91
CA ASP A 63 7.88 3.75 -10.33
C ASP A 63 7.34 2.34 -10.07
N PHE A 64 8.24 1.36 -9.89
CA PHE A 64 7.94 -0.06 -9.73
C PHE A 64 6.96 -0.61 -10.77
N GLY A 65 6.97 -0.06 -11.99
CA GLY A 65 6.06 -0.44 -13.07
C GLY A 65 4.57 -0.21 -12.77
N LEU A 66 4.20 0.63 -11.80
CA LEU A 66 2.79 0.90 -11.48
C LEU A 66 2.11 1.79 -12.53
N GLN A 67 2.81 2.83 -12.99
CA GLN A 67 2.32 3.81 -13.96
C GLN A 67 3.48 4.67 -14.49
N THR A 68 3.25 5.35 -15.63
CA THR A 68 4.26 6.21 -16.28
C THR A 68 4.59 7.48 -15.48
N ASP A 69 3.61 8.04 -14.77
CA ASP A 69 3.79 9.19 -13.86
C ASP A 69 3.49 8.75 -12.42
N PRO A 70 4.48 8.18 -11.70
CA PRO A 70 4.24 7.57 -10.40
C PRO A 70 3.96 8.64 -9.34
N LYS A 71 2.80 8.55 -8.68
CA LYS A 71 2.47 9.38 -7.51
C LYS A 71 2.64 8.63 -6.19
N LEU A 72 3.02 9.35 -5.14
CA LEU A 72 3.14 8.83 -3.77
C LEU A 72 1.80 8.26 -3.30
N ILE A 73 0.74 9.07 -3.37
CA ILE A 73 -0.65 8.64 -3.25
C ILE A 73 -1.44 9.16 -4.46
N VAL A 74 -2.18 8.26 -5.10
CA VAL A 74 -3.23 8.59 -6.07
C VAL A 74 -4.57 8.54 -5.32
N PRO A 75 -5.22 9.68 -5.02
CA PRO A 75 -6.50 9.70 -4.32
C PRO A 75 -7.55 8.83 -5.03
N GLY A 76 -8.19 7.91 -4.30
CA GLY A 76 -9.16 6.96 -4.86
C GLY A 76 -8.56 5.76 -5.60
N ASN A 77 -7.24 5.63 -5.69
CA ASN A 77 -6.61 4.48 -6.37
C ASN A 77 -5.40 3.94 -5.58
N PRO A 78 -5.63 3.05 -4.60
CA PRO A 78 -4.57 2.41 -3.83
C PRO A 78 -3.58 1.64 -4.72
N TYR A 79 -4.06 0.99 -5.77
CA TYR A 79 -3.23 0.14 -6.64
C TYR A 79 -2.34 0.91 -7.62
N ALA A 80 -2.51 2.23 -7.73
CA ALA A 80 -1.60 3.13 -8.45
C ALA A 80 -0.71 3.95 -7.51
N SER A 81 -0.86 3.79 -6.19
CA SER A 81 -0.15 4.58 -5.18
C SER A 81 1.16 3.90 -4.77
N ILE A 82 2.29 4.61 -4.92
CA ILE A 82 3.61 4.09 -4.57
C ILE A 82 3.70 3.76 -3.08
N LEU A 83 3.12 4.60 -2.21
CA LEU A 83 3.12 4.34 -0.76
C LEU A 83 2.47 2.99 -0.41
N TYR A 84 1.35 2.67 -1.08
CA TYR A 84 0.65 1.40 -0.87
C TYR A 84 1.45 0.22 -1.38
N TYR A 85 2.03 0.32 -2.60
CA TYR A 85 2.89 -0.73 -3.15
C TYR A 85 4.04 -1.08 -2.21
N ARG A 86 4.77 -0.05 -1.74
CA ARG A 86 5.96 -0.23 -0.90
C ARG A 86 5.62 -0.84 0.46
N SER A 87 4.43 -0.56 0.97
CA SER A 87 3.89 -1.15 2.21
C SER A 87 3.41 -2.59 2.04
N ALA A 88 3.07 -3.00 0.81
CA ALA A 88 2.50 -4.31 0.50
C ALA A 88 3.50 -5.34 -0.03
N THR A 89 4.64 -4.88 -0.56
CA THR A 89 5.68 -5.75 -1.14
C THR A 89 6.72 -6.15 -0.10
N THR A 90 7.23 -7.38 -0.19
CA THR A 90 8.44 -7.82 0.53
C THR A 90 9.68 -7.85 -0.37
N GLY A 91 9.51 -7.46 -1.63
CA GLY A 91 10.55 -7.46 -2.68
C GLY A 91 11.09 -6.05 -2.95
N PRO A 92 11.40 -5.72 -4.22
CA PRO A 92 11.93 -4.40 -4.59
C PRO A 92 11.02 -3.26 -4.13
N GLY A 93 11.61 -2.27 -3.47
CA GLY A 93 10.89 -1.09 -2.98
C GLY A 93 10.21 -1.25 -1.62
N HIS A 94 10.34 -2.41 -0.95
CA HIS A 94 9.80 -2.66 0.39
C HIS A 94 10.09 -1.51 1.35
N MET A 95 9.06 -1.12 2.10
CA MET A 95 9.15 -0.17 3.21
C MET A 95 8.39 -0.72 4.43
N PRO A 96 8.90 -0.47 5.65
CA PRO A 96 10.14 0.24 5.97
C PRO A 96 11.42 -0.51 5.53
N MET A 97 12.51 0.22 5.23
CA MET A 97 13.77 -0.42 4.79
C MET A 97 14.42 -1.30 5.87
N LEU A 98 14.15 -0.97 7.14
CA LEU A 98 14.69 -1.64 8.31
C LEU A 98 13.56 -2.27 9.10
N GLY A 99 13.81 -3.44 9.69
CA GLY A 99 12.84 -4.15 10.51
C GLY A 99 12.19 -5.33 9.79
N SER A 100 10.96 -5.65 10.21
CA SER A 100 10.23 -6.82 9.73
C SER A 100 9.81 -6.67 8.27
N LYS A 101 10.05 -7.71 7.47
CA LYS A 101 9.46 -7.85 6.13
C LYS A 101 8.05 -8.44 6.13
N THR A 102 7.51 -8.77 7.32
CA THR A 102 6.15 -9.30 7.42
C THR A 102 5.16 -8.16 7.19
N VAL A 103 4.26 -8.34 6.23
CA VAL A 103 3.23 -7.35 5.91
C VAL A 103 2.17 -7.33 7.01
N ASP A 104 1.95 -6.17 7.64
CA ASP A 104 0.82 -5.94 8.54
C ASP A 104 -0.48 -5.81 7.71
N LEU A 105 -1.21 -6.92 7.56
CA LEU A 105 -2.41 -6.98 6.73
C LEU A 105 -3.54 -6.06 7.23
N ARG A 106 -3.66 -5.87 8.54
CA ARG A 106 -4.74 -5.04 9.12
C ARG A 106 -4.44 -3.56 8.91
N GLY A 107 -3.19 -3.16 9.13
CA GLY A 107 -2.74 -1.81 8.88
C GLY A 107 -2.72 -1.47 7.39
N LEU A 108 -2.26 -2.40 6.55
CA LEU A 108 -2.30 -2.26 5.10
C LEU A 108 -3.74 -2.09 4.60
N ARG A 109 -4.71 -2.79 5.18
CA ARG A 109 -6.14 -2.61 4.87
C ARG A 109 -6.64 -1.22 5.26
N ALA A 110 -6.30 -0.72 6.45
CA ALA A 110 -6.65 0.64 6.85
C ALA A 110 -6.05 1.69 5.90
N LEU A 111 -4.80 1.51 5.47
CA LEU A 111 -4.14 2.36 4.48
C LEU A 111 -4.84 2.30 3.12
N HIS A 112 -5.18 1.10 2.65
CA HIS A 112 -5.93 0.88 1.41
C HIS A 112 -7.26 1.65 1.43
N ASP A 113 -8.08 1.40 2.45
CA ASP A 113 -9.43 1.95 2.55
C ASP A 113 -9.37 3.47 2.70
N TRP A 114 -8.38 3.99 3.41
CA TRP A 114 -8.14 5.43 3.50
C TRP A 114 -7.79 6.04 2.14
N ILE A 115 -6.81 5.50 1.40
CA ILE A 115 -6.45 6.00 0.06
C ILE A 115 -7.66 5.96 -0.87
N LEU A 116 -8.47 4.90 -0.80
CA LEU A 116 -9.70 4.76 -1.58
C LEU A 116 -10.71 5.87 -1.23
N SER A 117 -10.84 6.22 0.05
CA SER A 117 -11.77 7.25 0.54
C SER A 117 -11.41 8.69 0.16
N LEU A 118 -10.15 8.95 -0.26
CA LEU A 118 -9.67 10.29 -0.60
C LEU A 118 -10.28 10.88 -1.89
N SER A 119 -11.05 10.09 -2.65
CA SER A 119 -11.77 10.59 -3.82
C SER A 119 -13.10 9.86 -3.99
N SER A 120 -14.16 10.63 -4.23
CA SER A 120 -15.48 10.09 -4.58
C SER A 120 -15.53 9.50 -6.00
N ALA A 121 -14.52 9.79 -6.83
CA ALA A 121 -14.38 9.26 -8.19
C ALA A 121 -13.57 7.94 -8.26
N ALA A 122 -13.45 7.22 -7.14
CA ALA A 122 -12.79 5.92 -7.10
C ALA A 122 -13.40 4.98 -8.15
N LYS A 123 -12.56 4.50 -9.06
CA LYS A 123 -12.99 3.56 -10.10
C LYS A 123 -12.90 2.14 -9.56
N GLU A 124 -13.93 1.35 -9.80
CA GLU A 124 -13.90 -0.09 -9.51
C GLU A 124 -12.80 -0.75 -10.33
N GLN A 125 -11.79 -1.32 -9.66
CA GLN A 125 -10.74 -2.06 -10.32
C GLN A 125 -11.12 -3.54 -10.45
N SER A 126 -11.05 -4.07 -11.67
CA SER A 126 -11.33 -5.48 -11.94
C SER A 126 -10.06 -6.26 -12.27
N LEU A 127 -10.01 -7.52 -11.84
CA LEU A 127 -8.90 -8.40 -12.20
C LEU A 127 -9.01 -8.82 -13.67
N PRO A 128 -7.95 -8.61 -14.48
CA PRO A 128 -7.91 -9.13 -15.83
C PRO A 128 -7.73 -10.67 -15.83
N LYS A 129 -7.81 -11.31 -17.00
CA LYS A 129 -7.58 -12.77 -17.13
C LYS A 129 -6.19 -13.20 -16.64
N ASN A 130 -5.17 -12.38 -16.90
CA ASN A 130 -3.78 -12.65 -16.56
C ASN A 130 -3.16 -11.46 -15.82
N ILE A 131 -2.37 -11.75 -14.79
CA ILE A 131 -1.60 -10.75 -14.05
C ILE A 131 -0.33 -10.44 -14.83
N LYS A 132 -0.13 -9.17 -15.17
CA LYS A 132 1.01 -8.66 -15.94
C LYS A 132 1.66 -7.43 -15.34
N THR A 133 0.96 -6.72 -14.44
CA THR A 133 1.49 -5.49 -13.83
C THR A 133 1.47 -5.56 -12.30
N PRO A 134 2.35 -4.81 -11.61
CA PRO A 134 2.34 -4.73 -10.16
C PRO A 134 1.03 -4.18 -9.59
N SER A 135 0.35 -3.26 -10.27
CA SER A 135 -0.99 -2.77 -9.87
C SER A 135 -2.03 -3.90 -9.85
N GLN A 136 -1.99 -4.80 -10.83
CA GLN A 136 -2.86 -5.98 -10.86
C GLN A 136 -2.49 -6.99 -9.76
N ALA A 137 -1.19 -7.11 -9.45
CA ALA A 137 -0.72 -7.93 -8.34
C ALA A 137 -1.19 -7.39 -6.98
N LEU A 138 -1.21 -6.07 -6.78
CA LEU A 138 -1.73 -5.42 -5.58
C LEU A 138 -3.24 -5.65 -5.41
N LEU A 139 -4.02 -5.51 -6.48
CA LEU A 139 -5.45 -5.84 -6.45
C LEU A 139 -5.66 -7.32 -6.11
N LEU A 140 -4.91 -8.23 -6.75
CA LEU A 140 -5.00 -9.66 -6.46
C LEU A 140 -4.65 -9.95 -4.98
N ALA A 141 -3.58 -9.36 -4.48
CA ALA A 141 -3.15 -9.49 -3.10
C ALA A 141 -4.24 -9.03 -2.13
N HIS A 142 -4.83 -7.86 -2.36
CA HIS A 142 -5.94 -7.34 -1.55
C HIS A 142 -7.16 -8.30 -1.56
N LEU A 143 -7.51 -8.86 -2.72
CA LEU A 143 -8.61 -9.81 -2.85
C LEU A 143 -8.33 -11.16 -2.14
N LEU A 144 -7.07 -11.61 -2.16
CA LEU A 144 -6.63 -12.81 -1.44
C LEU A 144 -6.65 -12.59 0.07
N ASP A 145 -6.16 -11.45 0.56
CA ASP A 145 -6.14 -11.12 1.99
C ASP A 145 -7.57 -10.94 2.54
N SER A 146 -8.49 -10.40 1.73
CA SER A 146 -9.88 -10.22 2.10
C SER A 146 -10.75 -11.48 1.95
N GLY A 147 -10.18 -12.59 1.48
CA GLY A 147 -10.91 -13.85 1.29
C GLY A 147 -11.98 -13.80 0.20
N LYS A 148 -11.93 -12.80 -0.69
CA LYS A 148 -12.94 -12.57 -1.75
C LYS A 148 -12.75 -13.43 -3.00
N LEU A 149 -11.75 -14.30 -3.02
CA LEU A 149 -11.47 -15.21 -4.14
C LEU A 149 -11.67 -16.67 -3.74
N ASP A 150 -12.43 -17.40 -4.56
CA ASP A 150 -12.54 -18.84 -4.43
C ASP A 150 -11.20 -19.56 -4.71
N ALA A 151 -11.12 -20.83 -4.31
CA ALA A 151 -9.90 -21.63 -4.43
C ALA A 151 -9.44 -21.83 -5.88
N THR A 152 -10.37 -21.91 -6.84
CA THR A 152 -10.07 -22.11 -8.27
C THR A 152 -9.49 -20.82 -8.87
N ALA A 153 -10.12 -19.68 -8.62
CA ALA A 153 -9.66 -18.36 -9.02
C ALA A 153 -8.29 -18.05 -8.41
N ARG A 154 -8.11 -18.32 -7.11
CA ARG A 154 -6.80 -18.19 -6.42
C ARG A 154 -5.70 -18.97 -7.15
N LYS A 155 -5.90 -20.27 -7.40
CA LYS A 155 -4.91 -21.10 -8.09
C LYS A 155 -4.63 -20.62 -9.52
N ARG A 156 -5.64 -20.12 -10.23
CA ARG A 156 -5.48 -19.55 -11.58
C ARG A 156 -4.62 -18.30 -11.55
N PHE A 157 -4.95 -17.34 -10.70
CA PHE A 157 -4.25 -16.06 -10.66
C PHE A 157 -2.82 -16.17 -10.14
N LEU A 158 -2.57 -16.98 -9.11
CA LEU A 158 -1.20 -17.22 -8.62
C LEU A 158 -0.32 -17.90 -9.69
N ARG A 159 -0.88 -18.81 -10.51
CA ARG A 159 -0.17 -19.38 -11.66
C ARG A 159 0.12 -18.33 -12.73
N SER A 160 -0.83 -17.43 -13.01
CA SER A 160 -0.59 -16.34 -13.95
C SER A 160 0.50 -15.40 -13.46
N ALA A 161 0.49 -15.04 -12.17
CA ALA A 161 1.49 -14.14 -11.59
C ALA A 161 2.90 -14.73 -11.64
N LYS A 162 3.06 -16.04 -11.37
CA LYS A 162 4.35 -16.74 -11.52
C LYS A 162 4.90 -16.68 -12.95
N LYS A 163 4.04 -16.64 -13.97
CA LYS A 163 4.45 -16.55 -15.38
C LYS A 163 4.86 -15.14 -15.81
N ALA A 164 4.55 -14.11 -15.03
CA ALA A 164 4.85 -12.73 -15.37
C ALA A 164 6.34 -12.38 -15.23
N ASP A 165 7.11 -13.22 -14.53
CA ASP A 165 8.57 -13.09 -14.36
C ASP A 165 9.04 -11.68 -13.97
N SER A 166 8.35 -11.08 -12.99
CA SER A 166 8.67 -9.76 -12.43
C SER A 166 8.93 -9.86 -10.93
N ALA A 167 10.01 -9.21 -10.47
CA ALA A 167 10.39 -9.15 -9.07
C ALA A 167 9.38 -8.34 -8.24
N GLU A 168 8.78 -7.30 -8.82
CA GLU A 168 7.74 -6.46 -8.22
C GLU A 168 6.45 -7.27 -7.97
N ILE A 169 6.01 -8.01 -9.00
CA ILE A 169 4.83 -8.89 -8.89
C ILE A 169 5.08 -9.99 -7.86
N SER A 170 6.25 -10.63 -7.92
CA SER A 170 6.62 -11.69 -6.98
C SER A 170 6.72 -11.17 -5.55
N GLY A 171 7.31 -9.99 -5.34
CA GLY A 171 7.45 -9.37 -4.02
C GLY A 171 6.13 -9.03 -3.35
N VAL A 172 5.12 -8.58 -4.13
CA VAL A 172 3.77 -8.33 -3.61
C VAL A 172 3.06 -9.63 -3.24
N LEU A 173 3.29 -10.70 -4.00
CA LEU A 173 2.55 -11.95 -3.85
C LEU A 173 3.28 -13.01 -3.02
N GLN A 174 4.52 -12.75 -2.58
CA GLN A 174 5.41 -13.72 -1.93
C GLN A 174 4.70 -14.51 -0.81
N ARG A 175 3.95 -13.80 0.05
CA ARG A 175 3.19 -14.40 1.18
C ARG A 175 2.13 -15.43 0.78
N PHE A 176 1.76 -15.49 -0.50
CA PHE A 176 0.81 -16.48 -1.04
C PHE A 176 1.49 -17.56 -1.87
N LEU A 177 2.76 -17.36 -2.24
CA LEU A 177 3.53 -18.28 -3.07
C LEU A 177 4.33 -19.29 -2.24
N GLU A 178 4.72 -18.91 -1.03
CA GLU A 178 5.36 -19.81 -0.07
C GLU A 178 4.33 -20.83 0.46
N LYS A 179 4.67 -22.11 0.35
CA LYS A 179 3.97 -23.15 1.11
C LYS A 179 4.43 -23.04 2.56
N LYS A 180 3.49 -22.86 3.50
CA LYS A 180 3.73 -23.30 4.88
C LYS A 180 3.88 -24.81 4.91
#